data_AF-A0A938YZQ3-F1
#
_entry.id   AF-A0A938YZQ3-F1
#
_cell.length_a   1.000
_cell.length_b   1.000
_cell.length_c   1.000
_cell.angle_alpha   90.00
_cell.angle_beta   90.00
_cell.angle_gamma   90.00
#
_symmetry.space_group_name_H-M   'P 1'
#
loop_
_entity.id
_entity.type
_entity.pdbx_description
1 polymer ?
#
loop_
_entity_poly.entity_id
_entity_poly.type
_entity_poly.pdbx_seq_one_letter_code
_entity_poly.pdbx_strand_id
1 'polypeptide(L)'
;MTNKEPINIDAMKVLDELKAWLNAERKARNEKKAAKKAAALVRESEAIVQAREFSGEVYVCFNNVPILPADGLTWDVPTTLAVAREAWLKWKEKEAEHEPRR
;
A
#
# COMPACT_ATOMS: atom_id res chain seq x y z
N MET A 1 13.19 -7.59 63.84
CA MET A 1 11.80 -7.67 63.35
C MET A 1 11.70 -6.73 62.15
N THR A 2 11.78 -7.26 60.93
CA THR A 2 11.67 -6.43 59.72
C THR A 2 10.19 -6.22 59.43
N ASN A 3 9.66 -5.08 59.86
CA ASN A 3 8.34 -4.59 59.45
C ASN A 3 8.39 -4.39 57.93
N LYS A 4 7.90 -5.38 57.18
CA LYS A 4 7.47 -5.16 55.81
C LYS A 4 6.09 -4.55 55.90
N GLU A 5 6.01 -3.24 55.72
CA GLU A 5 4.73 -2.56 55.49
C GLU A 5 3.94 -3.35 54.44
N PRO A 6 2.63 -3.59 54.64
CA PRO A 6 1.83 -4.31 53.66
C PRO A 6 1.79 -3.43 52.41
N ILE A 7 2.49 -3.86 51.36
CA ILE A 7 2.43 -3.20 50.05
C ILE A 7 0.94 -3.08 49.70
N ASN A 8 0.49 -1.83 49.59
CA ASN A 8 -0.91 -1.45 49.53
C ASN A 8 -1.58 -2.10 48.30
N ILE A 9 -2.39 -3.13 48.56
CA ILE A 9 -3.06 -3.97 47.55
C ILE A 9 -3.94 -3.12 46.61
N ASP A 10 -4.48 -2.00 47.09
CA ASP A 10 -5.29 -1.08 46.29
C ASP A 10 -4.44 -0.29 45.28
N ALA A 11 -3.22 0.12 45.66
CA ALA A 11 -2.30 0.76 44.73
C ALA A 11 -1.89 -0.18 43.59
N MET A 12 -1.74 -1.48 43.88
CA MET A 12 -1.38 -2.48 42.87
C MET A 12 -2.52 -2.71 41.87
N LYS A 13 -3.79 -2.74 42.34
CA LYS A 13 -4.97 -2.83 41.46
C LYS A 13 -5.12 -1.60 40.57
N VAL A 14 -4.96 -0.40 41.12
CA VAL A 14 -5.03 0.85 40.34
C VAL A 14 -3.95 0.88 39.25
N LEU A 15 -2.74 0.42 39.55
CA LEU A 15 -1.66 0.30 38.56
C LEU A 15 -1.99 -0.68 37.44
N ASP A 16 -2.64 -1.80 37.75
CA ASP A 16 -3.00 -2.81 36.74
C ASP A 16 -4.16 -2.37 35.84
N GLU A 17 -5.15 -1.67 36.39
CA GLU A 17 -6.21 -1.02 35.60
C GLU A 17 -5.66 0.06 34.67
N LEU A 18 -4.72 0.86 35.15
CA LEU A 18 -4.07 1.91 34.35
C LEU A 18 -3.22 1.32 33.21
N LYS A 19 -2.52 0.21 33.47
CA LYS A 19 -1.79 -0.55 32.44
C LYS A 19 -2.74 -1.16 31.41
N ALA A 20 -3.85 -1.73 31.86
CA ALA A 20 -4.86 -2.31 30.98
C ALA A 20 -5.45 -1.24 30.04
N TRP A 21 -5.79 -0.07 30.58
CA TRP A 21 -6.26 1.08 29.81
C TRP A 21 -5.20 1.57 28.80
N LEU A 22 -3.94 1.73 29.23
CA LEU A 22 -2.85 2.16 28.35
C LEU A 22 -2.60 1.17 27.20
N ASN A 23 -2.67 -0.14 27.50
CA ASN A 23 -2.51 -1.20 26.51
C ASN A 23 -3.67 -1.22 25.52
N ALA A 24 -4.91 -1.06 25.98
CA ALA A 24 -6.09 -0.97 25.14
C ALA A 24 -6.02 0.25 24.20
N GLU A 25 -5.64 1.41 24.72
CA GLU A 25 -5.46 2.64 23.95
C GLU A 25 -4.34 2.50 22.91
N ARG A 26 -3.20 1.89 23.28
CA ARG A 26 -2.10 1.62 22.35
C ARG A 26 -2.53 0.66 21.23
N LYS A 27 -3.32 -0.37 21.56
CA LYS A 27 -3.88 -1.32 20.59
C LYS A 27 -4.81 -0.59 19.61
N ALA A 28 -5.74 0.21 20.10
CA ALA A 28 -6.65 1.01 19.26
C ALA A 28 -5.90 2.00 18.35
N ARG A 29 -4.83 2.64 18.84
CA ARG A 29 -3.98 3.50 17.99
C ARG A 29 -3.21 2.70 16.93
N ASN A 30 -2.70 1.53 17.28
CA ASN A 30 -2.00 0.68 16.33
C ASN A 30 -2.94 0.18 15.23
N GLU A 31 -4.16 -0.22 15.58
CA GLU A 31 -5.21 -0.60 14.64
C GLU A 31 -5.57 0.56 13.71
N LYS A 32 -5.78 1.77 14.25
CA LYS A 32 -6.00 2.98 13.43
C LYS A 32 -4.83 3.27 12.49
N LYS A 33 -3.59 3.09 12.94
CA LYS A 33 -2.39 3.26 12.10
C LYS A 33 -2.32 2.18 11.01
N ALA A 34 -2.64 0.93 11.32
CA ALA A 34 -2.67 -0.16 10.36
C ALA A 34 -3.76 0.07 9.29
N ALA A 35 -4.96 0.48 9.71
CA ALA A 35 -6.04 0.82 8.79
C ALA A 35 -5.67 2.00 7.87
N LYS A 36 -5.02 3.05 8.42
CA LYS A 36 -4.51 4.17 7.61
C LYS A 36 -3.46 3.73 6.60
N LYS A 37 -2.53 2.85 6.99
CA LYS A 37 -1.52 2.29 6.08
C LYS A 37 -2.16 1.45 4.97
N ALA A 38 -3.12 0.59 5.32
CA ALA A 38 -3.86 -0.19 4.33
C ALA A 38 -4.62 0.72 3.34
N ALA A 39 -5.32 1.74 3.84
CA ALA A 39 -6.00 2.71 2.98
C ALA A 39 -5.03 3.49 2.08
N ALA A 40 -3.84 3.84 2.59
CA ALA A 40 -2.80 4.49 1.79
C ALA A 40 -2.29 3.58 0.67
N LEU A 41 -2.09 2.28 0.95
CA LEU A 41 -1.67 1.30 -0.06
C LEU A 41 -2.74 1.08 -1.14
N VAL A 42 -4.03 1.04 -0.75
CA VAL A 42 -5.13 0.97 -1.73
C VAL A 42 -5.10 2.19 -2.65
N ARG A 43 -4.99 3.39 -2.07
CA ARG A 43 -4.91 4.63 -2.84
C ARG A 43 -3.68 4.69 -3.75
N GLU A 44 -2.54 4.20 -3.29
CA GLU A 44 -1.32 4.09 -4.10
C GLU A 44 -1.55 3.11 -5.27
N SER A 45 -2.21 1.98 -5.02
CA SER A 45 -2.54 1.01 -6.07
C SER A 45 -3.49 1.61 -7.10
N GLU A 46 -4.50 2.39 -6.70
CA GLU A 46 -5.42 3.08 -7.60
C GLU A 46 -4.73 4.20 -8.40
N ALA A 47 -3.69 4.81 -7.82
CA ALA A 47 -2.90 5.83 -8.50
C ALA A 47 -1.94 5.21 -9.53
N ILE A 48 -1.38 4.04 -9.23
CA ILE A 48 -0.38 3.39 -10.07
C ILE A 48 -1.03 2.48 -11.12
N VAL A 49 -2.00 1.66 -10.74
CA VAL A 49 -2.66 0.68 -11.62
C VAL A 49 -4.03 1.21 -12.00
N GLN A 50 -4.18 1.59 -13.27
CA GLN A 50 -5.37 2.28 -13.77
C GLN A 50 -5.89 1.60 -15.03
N ALA A 51 -7.17 1.77 -15.34
CA ALA A 51 -7.71 1.53 -16.67
C ALA A 51 -8.01 2.88 -17.32
N ARG A 52 -7.45 3.15 -18.51
CA ARG A 52 -7.65 4.43 -19.21
C ARG A 52 -7.82 4.21 -20.71
N GLU A 53 -8.65 5.04 -21.31
CA GLU A 53 -8.83 5.11 -22.76
C GLU A 53 -7.66 5.88 -23.41
N PHE A 54 -7.04 5.27 -24.41
CA PHE A 54 -6.08 5.89 -25.31
C PHE A 54 -6.58 5.71 -26.74
N SER A 55 -6.85 6.81 -27.43
CA SER A 55 -7.23 6.82 -28.85
C SER A 55 -8.42 5.91 -29.20
N GLY A 56 -9.43 5.82 -28.33
CA GLY A 56 -10.63 5.00 -28.54
C GLY A 56 -10.54 3.56 -28.01
N GLU A 57 -9.38 3.15 -27.49
CA GLU A 57 -9.16 1.81 -26.94
C GLU A 57 -8.84 1.87 -25.44
N VAL A 58 -9.36 0.92 -24.66
CA VAL A 58 -9.14 0.87 -23.21
C VAL A 58 -7.91 0.02 -22.91
N TYR A 59 -7.00 0.58 -22.12
CA TYR A 59 -5.77 -0.07 -21.67
C TYR A 59 -5.73 -0.20 -20.15
N VAL A 60 -5.14 -1.28 -19.66
CA VAL A 60 -4.57 -1.35 -18.32
C VAL A 60 -3.23 -0.62 -18.35
N CYS A 61 -3.09 0.33 -17.45
CA CYS A 61 -1.96 1.22 -17.32
C CYS A 61 -1.22 0.98 -16.03
N PHE A 62 0.11 1.08 -16.12
CA PHE A 62 0.99 1.17 -14.96
C PHE A 62 1.64 2.55 -14.96
N ASN A 63 1.37 3.34 -13.93
CA ASN A 63 1.85 4.71 -13.75
C ASN A 63 1.57 5.60 -15.00
N ASN A 64 0.32 5.60 -15.48
CA ASN A 64 -0.13 6.27 -16.72
C ASN A 64 0.48 5.76 -18.04
N VAL A 65 1.32 4.73 -18.02
CA VAL A 65 1.84 4.10 -19.24
C VAL A 65 0.84 3.03 -19.69
N PRO A 66 0.33 3.05 -20.93
CA PRO A 66 -0.53 1.98 -21.44
C PRO A 66 0.31 0.71 -21.64
N ILE A 67 0.05 -0.31 -20.83
CA ILE A 67 0.84 -1.55 -20.81
C ILE A 67 0.13 -2.68 -21.55
N LEU A 68 -1.18 -2.80 -21.37
CA LEU A 68 -1.95 -3.92 -21.90
C LEU A 68 -3.31 -3.46 -22.43
N PRO A 69 -3.68 -3.79 -23.67
CA PRO A 69 -5.04 -3.53 -24.17
C PRO A 69 -6.06 -4.43 -23.46
N ALA A 70 -7.34 -4.02 -23.47
CA ALA A 70 -8.43 -4.80 -22.86
C ALA A 70 -8.50 -6.25 -23.37
N ASP A 71 -8.28 -6.48 -24.67
CA ASP A 71 -8.24 -7.82 -25.28
C ASP A 71 -7.14 -8.70 -24.69
N GLY A 72 -6.05 -8.08 -24.24
CA GLY A 72 -4.90 -8.76 -23.63
C GLY A 72 -5.19 -9.41 -22.29
N LEU A 73 -6.35 -9.12 -21.67
CA LEU A 73 -6.83 -9.79 -20.46
C LEU A 73 -7.31 -11.22 -20.73
N THR A 74 -7.55 -11.59 -21.99
CA THR A 74 -7.99 -12.94 -22.40
C THR A 74 -6.84 -13.88 -22.75
N TRP A 75 -5.61 -13.35 -22.87
CA TRP A 75 -4.43 -14.11 -23.25
C TRP A 75 -3.86 -14.92 -22.08
N ASP A 76 -2.99 -15.88 -22.41
CA ASP A 76 -2.22 -16.60 -21.40
C ASP A 76 -1.18 -15.68 -20.73
N VAL A 77 -0.85 -16.00 -19.49
CA VAL A 77 0.07 -15.21 -18.65
C VAL A 77 1.42 -14.94 -19.34
N PRO A 78 2.09 -15.92 -19.99
CA PRO A 78 3.30 -15.66 -20.77
C PRO A 78 3.14 -14.59 -21.86
N THR A 79 2.09 -14.70 -22.67
CA THR A 79 1.82 -13.74 -23.77
C THR A 79 1.52 -12.35 -23.24
N THR A 80 0.63 -12.23 -22.24
CA THR A 80 0.31 -10.96 -21.58
C THR A 80 1.56 -10.29 -21.02
N LEU A 81 2.43 -11.05 -20.37
CA LEU A 81 3.67 -10.53 -19.76
C LEU A 81 4.68 -10.06 -20.82
N ALA A 82 4.81 -10.78 -21.93
CA ALA A 82 5.71 -10.40 -23.02
C ALA A 82 5.29 -9.06 -23.63
N VAL A 83 4.00 -8.89 -23.95
CA VAL A 83 3.44 -7.66 -24.52
C VAL A 83 3.59 -6.48 -23.55
N ALA A 84 3.29 -6.70 -22.28
CA ALA A 84 3.45 -5.68 -21.24
C ALA A 84 4.90 -5.16 -21.14
N ARG A 85 5.88 -6.06 -21.21
CA ARG A 85 7.32 -5.70 -21.17
C ARG A 85 7.75 -4.93 -22.41
N GLU A 86 7.28 -5.34 -23.59
CA GLU A 86 7.57 -4.64 -24.83
C GLU A 86 7.00 -3.22 -24.83
N ALA A 87 5.75 -3.06 -24.38
CA ALA A 87 5.10 -1.75 -24.23
C ALA A 87 5.89 -0.82 -23.30
N TRP A 88 6.38 -1.35 -22.17
CA TRP A 88 7.22 -0.60 -21.24
C TRP A 88 8.53 -0.13 -21.86
N LEU A 89 9.25 -1.02 -22.56
CA LEU A 89 10.52 -0.68 -23.21
C LEU A 89 10.32 0.41 -24.27
N LYS A 90 9.32 0.27 -25.14
CA LYS A 90 8.97 1.28 -26.15
C LYS A 90 8.66 2.64 -25.53
N TRP A 91 7.99 2.65 -24.37
CA TRP A 91 7.72 3.90 -23.67
C TRP A 91 9.00 4.54 -23.10
N LYS A 92 9.88 3.75 -22.46
CA LYS A 92 11.18 4.25 -21.97
C LYS A 92 12.07 4.77 -23.08
N GLU A 93 12.06 4.13 -24.25
CA GLU A 93 12.78 4.60 -25.44
C GLU A 93 12.24 5.95 -25.92
N LYS A 94 10.91 6.11 -26.01
CA LYS A 94 10.28 7.39 -26.36
C LYS A 94 10.57 8.49 -25.34
N GLU A 95 10.54 8.19 -24.05
CA GLU A 95 10.95 9.15 -23.02
C GLU A 95 12.40 9.60 -23.21
N ALA A 96 13.31 8.66 -23.45
CA ALA A 96 14.72 8.96 -23.65
C ALA A 96 14.98 9.78 -24.93
N GLU A 97 14.15 9.61 -25.97
CA GLU A 97 14.20 10.42 -27.19
C GLU A 97 13.69 11.85 -26.98
N HIS A 98 12.71 12.04 -26.11
CA HIS A 98 12.13 13.34 -25.78
C HIS A 98 12.84 14.09 -24.64
N GLU A 99 13.77 13.44 -23.92
CA GLU A 99 14.61 14.10 -22.92
C GLU A 99 15.59 15.05 -23.62
N PRO A 100 15.52 16.38 -23.39
CA PRO A 100 16.43 17.31 -24.02
C PRO A 100 17.85 16.99 -23.55
N ARG A 101 18.75 16.67 -24.50
CA ARG A 101 20.18 16.51 -24.23
C ARG A 101 20.67 17.79 -23.56
N ARG A 102 20.91 17.72 -22.25
CA ARG A 102 21.60 18.77 -21.49
C ARG A 102 23.08 18.80 -21.85
#